data_AF-A0AAY4B2A0-F1
#
_entry.id   AF-A0AAY4B2A0-F1
#
_cell.length_a   1.000
_cell.length_b   1.000
_cell.length_c   1.000
_cell.angle_alpha   90.00
_cell.angle_beta   90.00
_cell.angle_gamma   90.00
#
_symmetry.space_group_name_H-M   'P 1'
#
loop_
_entity.id
_entity.type
_entity.pdbx_description
1 polymer ?
#
loop_
_entity_poly.entity_id
_entity_poly.type
_entity_poly.pdbx_seq_one_letter_code
_entity_poly.pdbx_strand_id
1 'polypeptide(L)'
;MAASVRGRPIRSRNDSGEENVPLDLSREPSDNLHEILQNVAKPHGVSNMRKLGHLNNLIKLLCSIGHCEERFGFTYEEIIICLRLALLNEAKEVRAAGLRALRYLMKDSSILQLILRLQVDYLIARCIDIKQSNEVERTQALRLVRKMITVNALLFPSSVTNSLIAVGNDGLQERDPMVRACIAVICELALKNPAVVAQRGGLSTILKNVIDSQLSRINEALITTILHLLNHPHTRQYVRSDVELEQILAPYTDFHYRHNPETAEAQLKEDKQARFLASKMAIVAAFRSWSGECCFLSLLHIEVFFFFFI
;
A
#
# COMPACT_ATOMS: atom_id res chain seq x y z
N MET A 1 15.68 -36.06 -37.40
CA MET A 1 16.30 -34.79 -36.94
C MET A 1 15.59 -34.37 -35.66
N ALA A 2 16.20 -34.61 -34.50
CA ALA A 2 15.59 -34.44 -33.19
C ALA A 2 15.73 -32.99 -32.69
N ALA A 3 14.64 -32.43 -32.17
CA ALA A 3 14.52 -31.05 -31.72
C ALA A 3 15.28 -30.83 -30.39
N SER A 4 16.14 -29.81 -30.37
CA SER A 4 16.89 -29.35 -29.20
C SER A 4 16.03 -28.37 -28.39
N VAL A 5 15.48 -28.83 -27.27
CA VAL A 5 14.81 -27.98 -26.28
C VAL A 5 15.84 -27.54 -25.25
N ARG A 6 16.36 -26.31 -25.39
CA ARG A 6 17.21 -25.67 -24.38
C ARG A 6 16.36 -25.31 -23.16
N GLY A 7 16.51 -26.10 -22.09
CA GLY A 7 15.95 -25.81 -20.76
C GLY A 7 16.51 -24.50 -20.21
N ARG A 8 15.60 -23.64 -19.72
CA ARG A 8 15.96 -22.43 -18.95
C ARG A 8 16.49 -22.84 -17.58
N PRO A 9 17.58 -22.24 -17.07
CA PRO A 9 18.04 -22.54 -15.73
C PRO A 9 17.06 -21.98 -14.70
N ILE A 10 16.50 -22.87 -13.89
CA ILE A 10 15.75 -22.55 -12.68
C ILE A 10 16.69 -21.75 -11.78
N ARG A 11 16.34 -20.48 -11.52
CA ARG A 11 17.02 -19.63 -10.54
C ARG A 11 17.07 -20.38 -9.21
N SER A 12 18.30 -20.73 -8.83
CA SER A 12 18.67 -21.26 -7.52
C SER A 12 18.02 -20.42 -6.43
N ARG A 13 17.12 -21.04 -5.65
CA ARG A 13 16.68 -20.54 -4.36
C ARG A 13 17.93 -20.56 -3.47
N ASN A 14 18.35 -19.40 -2.98
CA ASN A 14 19.31 -19.31 -1.89
C ASN A 14 18.71 -20.01 -0.66
N ASP A 15 19.03 -21.29 -0.53
CA ASP A 15 18.85 -22.09 0.67
C ASP A 15 19.86 -21.57 1.71
N SER A 16 19.43 -20.55 2.43
CA SER A 16 20.22 -19.96 3.52
C SER A 16 19.87 -20.78 4.75
N GLY A 17 20.79 -21.66 5.17
CA GLY A 17 20.61 -22.68 6.20
C GLY A 17 19.60 -22.29 7.29
N GLU A 18 18.40 -22.83 7.18
CA GLU A 18 17.38 -22.72 8.23
C GLU A 18 17.87 -23.56 9.41
N GLU A 19 18.33 -22.91 10.48
CA GLU A 19 18.37 -23.51 11.82
C GLU A 19 16.88 -23.79 12.19
N ASN A 20 16.37 -24.91 11.67
CA ASN A 20 14.96 -25.26 11.72
C ASN A 20 14.59 -25.53 13.17
N VAL A 21 13.94 -24.56 13.81
CA VAL A 21 13.30 -24.76 15.11
C VAL A 21 12.21 -25.81 14.90
N PRO A 22 12.34 -27.03 15.43
CA PRO A 22 11.35 -28.07 15.21
C PRO A 22 10.03 -27.66 15.90
N LEU A 23 8.91 -27.82 15.19
CA LEU A 23 7.58 -27.64 15.75
C LEU A 23 6.98 -29.03 15.96
N ASP A 24 6.76 -29.39 17.22
CA ASP A 24 6.11 -30.65 17.57
C ASP A 24 4.59 -30.43 17.67
N LEU A 25 3.88 -30.81 16.61
CA LEU A 25 2.42 -30.72 16.54
C LEU A 25 1.70 -31.76 17.41
N SER A 26 2.43 -32.69 18.04
CA SER A 26 1.83 -33.64 19.00
C SER A 26 1.62 -33.05 20.39
N ARG A 27 2.30 -31.94 20.70
CA ARG A 27 2.14 -31.19 21.96
C ARG A 27 0.89 -30.32 21.96
N GLU A 28 0.45 -29.96 23.17
CA GLU A 28 -0.66 -29.03 23.32
C GLU A 28 -0.37 -27.69 22.61
N PRO A 29 -1.36 -27.13 21.89
CA PRO A 29 -1.23 -25.88 21.15
C PRO A 29 -0.87 -24.68 22.03
N SER A 30 -1.31 -24.68 23.28
CA SER A 30 -1.00 -23.68 24.32
C SER A 30 0.48 -23.65 24.67
N ASP A 31 1.10 -24.80 24.91
CA ASP A 31 2.52 -24.92 25.23
C ASP A 31 3.40 -24.48 24.06
N ASN A 32 3.03 -24.93 22.85
CA ASN A 32 3.71 -24.52 21.62
C ASN A 32 3.65 -23.00 21.42
N LEU A 33 2.48 -22.39 21.66
CA LEU A 33 2.31 -20.95 21.56
C LEU A 33 3.11 -20.22 22.65
N HIS A 34 3.10 -20.71 23.89
CA HIS A 34 3.85 -20.12 24.99
C HIS A 34 5.35 -20.08 24.69
N GLU A 35 5.93 -21.20 24.24
CA GLU A 35 7.35 -21.27 23.88
C GLU A 35 7.70 -20.30 22.75
N ILE A 36 6.86 -20.24 21.71
CA ILE A 36 7.05 -19.33 20.58
C ILE A 36 7.02 -17.87 21.05
N LEU A 37 5.99 -17.46 21.79
CA LEU A 37 5.83 -16.08 22.23
C LEU A 37 6.94 -15.67 23.20
N GLN A 38 7.35 -16.55 24.11
CA GLN A 38 8.43 -16.29 25.04
C GLN A 38 9.76 -16.03 24.30
N ASN A 39 10.09 -16.86 23.30
CA ASN A 39 11.34 -16.70 22.55
C ASN A 39 11.32 -15.50 21.61
N VAL A 40 10.16 -15.11 21.08
CA VAL A 40 10.00 -13.88 20.29
C VAL A 40 10.12 -12.63 21.17
N ALA A 41 9.56 -12.66 22.38
CA ALA A 41 9.53 -11.51 23.28
C ALA A 41 10.87 -11.26 24.01
N LYS A 42 11.73 -12.28 24.16
CA LYS A 42 13.04 -12.13 24.84
C LYS A 42 13.93 -11.11 24.11
N PRO A 43 14.40 -10.04 24.77
CA PRO A 43 15.23 -9.02 24.13
C PRO A 43 16.65 -9.55 23.82
N HIS A 44 17.22 -10.34 24.74
CA HIS A 44 18.58 -10.89 24.65
C HIS A 44 18.57 -12.42 24.81
N GLY A 45 19.59 -13.10 24.29
CA GLY A 45 19.78 -14.55 24.45
C GLY A 45 19.16 -15.43 23.37
N VAL A 46 18.41 -14.86 22.41
CA VAL A 46 17.85 -15.59 21.26
C VAL A 46 18.33 -14.95 19.97
N SER A 47 18.92 -15.74 19.07
CA SER A 47 19.40 -15.27 17.76
C SER A 47 18.23 -14.83 16.86
N ASN A 48 18.49 -13.89 15.95
CA ASN A 48 17.46 -13.41 15.01
C ASN A 48 16.94 -14.53 14.09
N MET A 49 17.79 -15.49 13.73
CA MET A 49 17.39 -16.67 12.95
C MET A 49 16.41 -17.57 13.72
N ARG A 50 16.64 -17.80 15.01
CA ARG A 50 15.70 -18.56 15.85
C ARG A 50 14.37 -17.83 16.03
N LYS A 51 14.40 -16.51 16.28
CA LYS A 51 13.18 -15.68 16.33
C LYS A 51 12.36 -15.79 15.04
N LEU A 52 13.03 -15.75 13.89
CA LEU A 52 12.40 -15.98 12.58
C LEU A 52 11.77 -17.38 12.49
N GLY A 53 12.49 -18.42 12.91
CA GLY A 53 11.98 -19.80 12.97
C GLY A 53 10.72 -19.93 13.82
N HIS A 54 10.71 -19.34 15.02
CA HIS A 54 9.53 -19.32 15.90
C HIS A 54 8.36 -18.56 15.27
N LEU A 55 8.58 -17.42 14.61
CA LEU A 55 7.52 -16.68 13.90
C LEU A 55 6.94 -17.48 12.73
N ASN A 56 7.77 -18.24 12.01
CA ASN A 56 7.30 -19.12 10.96
C ASN A 56 6.48 -20.29 11.53
N ASN A 57 6.90 -20.85 12.67
CA ASN A 57 6.16 -21.89 13.38
C ASN A 57 4.83 -21.37 13.93
N LEU A 58 4.76 -20.11 14.39
CA LEU A 58 3.50 -19.47 14.76
C LEU A 58 2.50 -19.49 13.60
N ILE A 59 2.94 -19.15 12.39
CA ILE A 59 2.08 -19.16 11.21
C ILE A 59 1.61 -20.58 10.88
N LYS A 60 2.49 -21.59 11.00
CA LYS A 60 2.11 -23.00 10.80
C LYS A 60 1.05 -23.44 11.82
N LEU A 61 1.24 -23.06 13.09
CA LEU A 61 0.31 -23.36 14.20
C LEU A 61 -1.05 -22.69 13.98
N LEU A 62 -1.07 -21.40 13.61
CA LEU A 62 -2.30 -20.68 13.28
C LEU A 62 -3.07 -21.32 12.12
N CYS A 63 -2.35 -21.83 11.10
CA CYS A 63 -2.96 -22.51 9.97
C CYS A 63 -3.48 -23.92 10.29
N SER A 64 -2.85 -24.66 11.22
CA SER A 64 -3.24 -26.04 11.53
C SER A 64 -4.40 -26.13 12.51
N ILE A 65 -4.44 -25.27 13.53
CA ILE A 65 -5.43 -25.35 14.62
C ILE A 65 -6.69 -24.52 14.34
N GLY A 66 -6.59 -23.52 13.46
CA GLY A 66 -7.63 -22.52 13.25
C GLY A 66 -7.62 -21.44 14.36
N HIS A 67 -8.34 -20.35 14.12
CA HIS A 67 -8.37 -19.19 15.02
C HIS A 67 -9.36 -19.38 16.16
N CYS A 68 -9.01 -20.15 17.18
CA CYS A 68 -9.83 -20.36 18.37
C CYS A 68 -9.07 -20.01 19.65
N GLU A 69 -9.44 -18.93 20.34
CA GLU A 69 -8.79 -18.49 21.60
C GLU A 69 -8.72 -19.61 22.65
N GLU A 70 -9.80 -20.38 22.80
CA GLU A 70 -9.89 -21.50 23.75
C GLU A 70 -8.82 -22.58 23.52
N ARG A 71 -8.38 -22.75 22.27
CA ARG A 71 -7.32 -23.72 21.93
C ARG A 71 -5.93 -23.15 22.06
N PHE A 72 -5.78 -21.83 22.10
CA PHE A 72 -4.47 -21.19 22.27
C PHE A 72 -4.10 -21.01 23.73
N GLY A 73 -5.07 -20.94 24.64
CA GLY A 73 -4.82 -20.66 26.06
C GLY A 73 -4.31 -19.23 26.33
N PHE A 74 -4.30 -18.38 25.30
CA PHE A 74 -3.90 -16.98 25.33
C PHE A 74 -4.94 -16.13 24.60
N THR A 75 -5.08 -14.89 25.04
CA THR A 75 -5.93 -13.90 24.36
C THR A 75 -5.24 -13.37 23.10
N TYR A 76 -6.01 -12.92 22.10
CA TYR A 76 -5.41 -12.24 20.95
C TYR A 76 -4.59 -11.00 21.32
N GLU A 77 -4.93 -10.34 22.44
CA GLU A 77 -4.24 -9.16 22.94
C GLU A 77 -2.79 -9.46 23.32
N GLU A 78 -2.57 -10.53 24.10
CA GLU A 78 -1.23 -10.98 24.50
C GLU A 78 -0.39 -11.37 23.28
N ILE A 79 -0.98 -12.10 22.33
CA ILE A 79 -0.31 -12.50 21.09
C ILE A 79 0.14 -11.25 20.30
N ILE A 80 -0.74 -10.26 20.15
CA ILE A 80 -0.43 -9.03 19.40
C ILE A 80 0.67 -8.22 20.12
N ILE A 81 0.64 -8.15 21.46
CA ILE A 81 1.67 -7.45 22.24
C ILE A 81 3.04 -8.08 22.01
N CYS A 82 3.14 -9.42 22.00
CA CYS A 82 4.40 -10.10 21.68
C CYS A 82 4.84 -9.88 20.24
N LEU A 83 3.92 -9.93 19.27
CA LEU A 83 4.22 -9.67 17.86
C LEU A 83 4.68 -8.22 17.62
N ARG A 84 4.19 -7.27 18.42
CA ARG A 84 4.63 -5.87 18.39
C ARG A 84 6.14 -5.75 18.62
N LEU A 85 6.70 -6.56 19.52
CA LEU A 85 8.13 -6.57 19.82
C LEU A 85 8.96 -7.07 18.62
N ALA A 86 8.41 -8.02 17.84
CA ALA A 86 9.07 -8.49 16.62
C ALA A 86 9.21 -7.38 15.56
N LEU A 87 8.25 -6.45 15.48
CA LEU A 87 8.31 -5.29 14.58
C LEU A 87 9.36 -4.25 14.98
N LEU A 88 9.80 -4.26 16.25
CA LEU A 88 10.83 -3.36 16.77
C LEU A 88 12.25 -3.92 16.65
N ASN A 89 12.40 -5.16 16.18
CA ASN A 89 13.71 -5.80 16.06
C ASN A 89 14.55 -5.13 14.95
N GLU A 90 15.86 -5.02 15.16
CA GLU A 90 16.83 -4.48 14.19
C GLU A 90 16.92 -5.33 12.90
N ALA A 91 16.67 -6.64 12.99
CA ALA A 91 16.71 -7.53 11.83
C ALA A 91 15.45 -7.41 10.95
N LYS A 92 15.65 -7.02 9.69
CA LYS A 92 14.57 -6.85 8.69
C LYS A 92 13.79 -8.15 8.42
N GLU A 93 14.45 -9.30 8.49
CA GLU A 93 13.84 -10.62 8.29
C GLU A 93 12.84 -10.93 9.40
N VAL A 94 13.17 -10.59 10.66
CA VAL A 94 12.30 -10.79 11.81
C VAL A 94 11.10 -9.86 11.73
N ARG A 95 11.29 -8.58 11.37
CA ARG A 95 10.19 -7.63 11.15
C ARG A 95 9.25 -8.11 10.04
N ALA A 96 9.79 -8.57 8.91
CA ALA A 96 9.00 -9.11 7.81
C ALA A 96 8.17 -10.34 8.22
N ALA A 97 8.75 -11.23 9.03
CA ALA A 97 8.03 -12.39 9.57
C ALA A 97 6.96 -11.99 10.59
N GLY A 98 7.21 -10.97 11.42
CA GLY A 98 6.22 -10.40 12.34
C GLY A 98 5.01 -9.81 11.59
N LEU A 99 5.26 -9.00 10.56
CA LEU A 99 4.20 -8.46 9.68
C LEU A 99 3.40 -9.58 8.99
N ARG A 100 4.10 -10.64 8.55
CA ARG A 100 3.45 -11.81 7.97
C ARG A 100 2.57 -12.50 9.02
N ALA A 101 3.07 -12.77 10.22
CA ALA A 101 2.31 -13.40 11.30
C ALA A 101 1.04 -12.59 11.66
N LEU A 102 1.17 -11.26 11.81
CA LEU A 102 0.02 -10.36 12.02
C LEU A 102 -1.02 -10.47 10.89
N ARG A 103 -0.59 -10.63 9.63
CA ARG A 103 -1.50 -10.81 8.51
C ARG A 103 -2.30 -12.10 8.59
N TYR A 104 -1.69 -13.19 9.05
CA TYR A 104 -2.39 -14.46 9.24
C TYR A 104 -3.34 -14.41 10.43
N LEU A 105 -2.98 -13.69 11.49
CA LEU A 105 -3.82 -13.48 12.67
C LEU A 105 -5.10 -12.68 12.33
N MET A 106 -5.00 -11.71 11.44
CA MET A 106 -6.10 -10.80 11.08
C MET A 106 -7.13 -11.47 10.16
N LYS A 107 -8.16 -12.09 10.76
CA LYS A 107 -9.32 -12.64 10.06
C LYS A 107 -10.54 -11.73 10.10
N ASP A 108 -10.83 -11.20 11.29
CA ASP A 108 -12.07 -10.50 11.57
C ASP A 108 -11.85 -9.04 11.98
N SER A 109 -12.93 -8.26 11.95
CA SER A 109 -12.91 -6.84 12.33
C SER A 109 -12.58 -6.63 13.81
N SER A 110 -12.85 -7.61 14.70
CA SER A 110 -12.50 -7.55 16.12
C SER A 110 -10.99 -7.53 16.34
N ILE A 111 -10.25 -8.40 15.67
CA ILE A 111 -8.78 -8.46 15.73
C ILE A 111 -8.19 -7.18 15.14
N LEU A 112 -8.76 -6.65 14.05
CA LEU A 112 -8.33 -5.37 13.50
C LEU A 112 -8.52 -4.23 14.51
N GLN A 113 -9.68 -4.14 15.17
CA GLN A 113 -9.91 -3.14 16.22
C GLN A 113 -8.91 -3.27 17.37
N LEU A 114 -8.56 -4.49 17.76
CA LEU A 114 -7.56 -4.75 18.80
C LEU A 114 -6.16 -4.29 18.38
N ILE A 115 -5.75 -4.56 17.14
CA ILE A 115 -4.48 -4.08 16.55
C ILE A 115 -4.41 -2.55 16.57
N LEU A 116 -5.52 -1.89 16.24
CA LEU A 116 -5.62 -0.42 16.26
C LEU A 116 -5.64 0.14 17.68
N ARG A 117 -6.34 -0.51 18.62
CA ARG A 117 -6.35 -0.14 20.04
C ARG A 117 -4.95 -0.22 20.66
N LEU A 118 -4.17 -1.23 20.27
CA LEU A 118 -2.79 -1.43 20.71
C LEU A 118 -1.76 -0.56 19.95
N GLN A 119 -2.24 0.34 19.08
CA GLN A 119 -1.43 1.31 18.34
C GLN A 119 -0.32 0.68 17.48
N VAL A 120 -0.57 -0.52 16.95
CA VAL A 120 0.38 -1.25 16.10
C VAL A 120 0.46 -0.61 14.69
N ASP A 121 -0.54 0.18 14.31
CA ASP A 121 -0.60 0.93 13.06
C ASP A 121 0.58 1.90 12.88
N TYR A 122 1.07 2.54 13.95
CA TYR A 122 2.28 3.37 13.87
C TYR A 122 3.54 2.57 13.51
N LEU A 123 3.64 1.33 14.01
CA LEU A 123 4.78 0.45 13.69
C LEU A 123 4.69 -0.06 12.25
N ILE A 124 3.47 -0.35 11.78
CA ILE A 124 3.24 -0.71 10.38
C ILE A 124 3.62 0.45 9.47
N ALA A 125 3.20 1.68 9.80
CA ALA A 125 3.59 2.89 9.05
C ALA A 125 5.11 3.07 9.03
N ARG A 126 5.79 2.91 10.18
CA ARG A 126 7.26 2.91 10.26
C ARG A 126 7.91 1.88 9.34
N CYS A 127 7.40 0.65 9.30
CA CYS A 127 7.92 -0.41 8.43
C CYS A 127 7.74 -0.13 6.92
N ILE A 128 6.78 0.72 6.54
CA ILE A 128 6.56 1.12 5.14
C ILE A 128 7.55 2.21 4.72
N ASP A 129 7.81 3.16 5.63
CA ASP A 129 8.56 4.39 5.37
C ASP A 129 10.09 4.21 5.45
N ILE A 130 10.56 3.33 6.35
CA ILE A 130 12.00 3.07 6.48
C ILE A 130 12.55 2.44 5.19
N LYS A 131 13.42 3.18 4.50
CA LYS A 131 14.13 2.73 3.29
C LYS A 131 15.54 2.24 3.63
N GLN A 132 15.66 0.99 4.09
CA GLN A 132 16.93 0.36 4.48
C GLN A 132 17.15 -0.99 3.79
N SER A 133 17.21 -1.04 2.45
CA SER A 133 17.42 -2.30 1.70
C SER A 133 16.43 -3.44 2.08
N ASN A 134 15.20 -3.04 2.41
CA ASN A 134 14.19 -3.86 3.10
C ASN A 134 12.93 -4.10 2.25
N GLU A 135 13.10 -4.30 0.94
CA GLU A 135 12.00 -4.51 0.00
C GLU A 135 11.04 -5.64 0.41
N VAL A 136 11.57 -6.72 0.98
CA VAL A 136 10.76 -7.86 1.46
C VAL A 136 9.88 -7.47 2.64
N GLU A 137 10.42 -6.70 3.59
CA GLU A 137 9.69 -6.19 4.76
C GLU A 137 8.55 -5.29 4.31
N ARG A 138 8.87 -4.27 3.49
CA ARG A 138 7.88 -3.33 2.95
C ARG A 138 6.81 -4.04 2.12
N THR A 139 7.17 -5.09 1.38
CA THR A 139 6.21 -5.93 0.65
C THR A 139 5.26 -6.67 1.60
N GLN A 140 5.74 -7.20 2.73
CA GLN A 140 4.85 -7.81 3.73
C GLN A 140 3.96 -6.77 4.39
N ALA A 141 4.46 -5.55 4.64
CA ALA A 141 3.67 -4.45 5.18
C ALA A 141 2.52 -4.08 4.22
N LEU A 142 2.79 -3.87 2.92
CA LEU A 142 1.74 -3.59 1.96
C LEU A 142 0.70 -4.71 1.84
N ARG A 143 1.13 -5.98 1.91
CA ARG A 143 0.19 -7.11 1.92
C ARG A 143 -0.67 -7.15 3.18
N LEU A 144 -0.11 -6.77 4.33
CA LEU A 144 -0.87 -6.63 5.58
C LEU A 144 -1.88 -5.48 5.46
N VAL A 145 -1.47 -4.33 4.94
CA VAL A 145 -2.34 -3.18 4.70
C VAL A 145 -3.50 -3.52 3.76
N ARG A 146 -3.24 -4.20 2.64
CA ARG A 146 -4.31 -4.68 1.76
C ARG A 146 -5.27 -5.63 2.47
N LYS A 147 -4.76 -6.50 3.34
CA LYS A 147 -5.60 -7.37 4.19
C LYS A 147 -6.47 -6.56 5.15
N MET A 148 -5.96 -5.48 5.76
CA MET A 148 -6.76 -4.57 6.60
C MET A 148 -7.93 -3.97 5.82
N ILE A 149 -7.67 -3.50 4.59
CA ILE A 149 -8.70 -2.95 3.69
C ILE A 149 -9.76 -4.02 3.36
N THR A 150 -9.35 -5.25 3.05
CA THR A 150 -10.29 -6.36 2.77
C THR A 150 -11.13 -6.74 3.99
N VAL A 151 -10.58 -6.67 5.20
CA VAL A 151 -11.30 -7.02 6.44
C VAL A 151 -12.30 -5.92 6.81
N ASN A 152 -11.84 -4.68 6.95
CA ASN A 152 -12.71 -3.54 7.22
C ASN A 152 -12.03 -2.22 6.82
N ALA A 153 -12.38 -1.69 5.65
CA ALA A 153 -11.85 -0.43 5.15
C ALA A 153 -12.32 0.81 5.94
N LEU A 154 -13.43 0.73 6.67
CA LEU A 154 -13.97 1.89 7.42
C LEU A 154 -13.12 2.22 8.65
N LEU A 155 -12.45 1.22 9.23
CA LEU A 155 -11.57 1.36 10.39
C LEU A 155 -10.11 1.68 10.01
N PHE A 156 -9.85 2.00 8.74
CA PHE A 156 -8.49 2.14 8.25
C PHE A 156 -7.77 3.34 8.92
N PRO A 157 -6.58 3.13 9.51
CA PRO A 157 -5.91 4.17 10.29
C PRO A 157 -5.26 5.25 9.43
N SER A 158 -5.38 6.50 9.86
CA SER A 158 -4.76 7.65 9.19
C SER A 158 -3.23 7.60 9.18
N SER A 159 -2.60 6.94 10.15
CA SER A 159 -1.14 6.79 10.24
C SER A 159 -0.56 6.08 9.02
N VAL A 160 -1.17 4.96 8.64
CA VAL A 160 -0.79 4.17 7.46
C VAL A 160 -1.20 4.90 6.18
N THR A 161 -2.37 5.56 6.15
CA THR A 161 -2.77 6.39 5.00
C THR A 161 -1.72 7.47 4.70
N ASN A 162 -1.26 8.20 5.71
CA ASN A 162 -0.25 9.24 5.56
C ASN A 162 1.08 8.68 5.06
N SER A 163 1.52 7.52 5.58
CA SER A 163 2.75 6.87 5.11
C SER A 163 2.65 6.43 3.65
N LEU A 164 1.50 5.87 3.22
CA LEU A 164 1.29 5.52 1.81
C LEU A 164 1.30 6.75 0.89
N ILE A 165 0.68 7.84 1.33
CA ILE A 165 0.62 9.11 0.59
C ILE A 165 2.02 9.73 0.47
N ALA A 166 2.80 9.75 1.55
CA ALA A 166 4.17 10.24 1.54
C ALA A 166 5.04 9.48 0.52
N VAL A 167 5.02 8.14 0.58
CA VAL A 167 5.73 7.29 -0.39
C VAL A 167 5.23 7.53 -1.82
N GLY A 168 3.93 7.78 -2.00
CA GLY A 168 3.33 8.08 -3.30
C GLY A 168 3.67 9.44 -3.88
N ASN A 169 3.92 10.45 -3.04
CA ASN A 169 4.24 11.82 -3.47
C ASN A 169 5.72 12.02 -3.79
N ASP A 170 6.60 11.50 -2.93
CA ASP A 170 8.04 11.79 -2.98
C ASP A 170 8.84 10.64 -3.59
N GLY A 171 8.30 9.42 -3.57
CA GLY A 171 9.01 8.22 -4.01
C GLY A 171 9.40 8.21 -5.48
N LEU A 172 8.77 9.01 -6.35
CA LEU A 172 9.18 9.15 -7.76
C LEU A 172 10.53 9.88 -7.89
N GLN A 173 10.73 10.94 -7.11
CA GLN A 173 12.01 11.64 -7.07
C GLN A 173 13.10 10.74 -6.51
N GLU A 174 12.77 9.96 -5.48
CA GLU A 174 13.71 9.03 -4.87
C GLU A 174 13.86 7.67 -5.58
N ARG A 175 13.25 7.52 -6.77
CA ARG A 175 13.24 6.28 -7.59
C ARG A 175 12.85 5.02 -6.81
N ASP A 176 11.88 5.12 -5.91
CA ASP A 176 11.42 4.01 -5.11
C ASP A 176 10.56 3.03 -5.95
N PRO A 177 10.93 1.74 -6.04
CA PRO A 177 10.16 0.75 -6.80
C PRO A 177 8.74 0.52 -6.25
N MET A 178 8.46 0.93 -5.01
CA MET A 178 7.19 0.68 -4.32
C MET A 178 6.11 1.73 -4.56
N VAL A 179 6.42 2.86 -5.18
CA VAL A 179 5.45 3.94 -5.47
C VAL A 179 4.18 3.40 -6.10
N ARG A 180 4.30 2.66 -7.20
CA ARG A 180 3.14 2.13 -7.93
C ARG A 180 2.29 1.19 -7.08
N ALA A 181 2.93 0.41 -6.21
CA ALA A 181 2.22 -0.48 -5.31
C ALA A 181 1.46 0.31 -4.23
N CYS A 182 2.07 1.35 -3.66
CA CYS A 182 1.42 2.23 -2.70
C CYS A 182 0.23 2.97 -3.32
N ILE A 183 0.40 3.56 -4.52
CA ILE A 183 -0.68 4.24 -5.23
C ILE A 183 -1.83 3.28 -5.56
N ALA A 184 -1.54 2.05 -5.97
CA ALA A 184 -2.57 1.03 -6.18
C ALA A 184 -3.37 0.73 -4.90
N VAL A 185 -2.70 0.67 -3.75
CA VAL A 185 -3.37 0.49 -2.44
C VAL A 185 -4.21 1.71 -2.07
N ILE A 186 -3.72 2.93 -2.32
CA ILE A 186 -4.48 4.17 -2.11
C ILE A 186 -5.75 4.18 -2.99
N CYS A 187 -5.63 3.75 -4.25
CA CYS A 187 -6.76 3.59 -5.16
C CYS A 187 -7.79 2.57 -4.64
N GLU A 188 -7.34 1.39 -4.19
CA GLU A 188 -8.20 0.37 -3.58
C GLU A 188 -8.92 0.90 -2.33
N LEU A 189 -8.21 1.67 -1.49
CA LEU A 189 -8.78 2.30 -0.31
C LEU A 189 -9.81 3.39 -0.67
N ALA A 190 -9.53 4.22 -1.67
CA ALA A 190 -10.41 5.31 -2.09
C ALA A 190 -11.78 4.79 -2.55
N LEU A 191 -11.83 3.62 -3.20
CA LEU A 191 -13.07 3.00 -3.62
C LEU A 191 -13.92 2.45 -2.46
N LYS A 192 -13.30 2.14 -1.31
CA LYS A 192 -13.98 1.53 -0.15
C LYS A 192 -14.25 2.54 0.97
N ASN A 193 -13.33 3.47 1.19
CA ASN A 193 -13.41 4.53 2.19
C ASN A 193 -12.80 5.82 1.60
N PRO A 194 -13.55 6.56 0.76
CA PRO A 194 -13.06 7.80 0.16
C PRO A 194 -12.84 8.91 1.20
N ALA A 195 -13.56 8.90 2.32
CA ALA A 195 -13.48 9.94 3.34
C ALA A 195 -12.08 10.07 3.95
N VAL A 196 -11.47 8.94 4.35
CA VAL A 196 -10.12 8.95 4.96
C VAL A 196 -9.05 9.36 3.94
N VAL A 197 -9.21 8.99 2.67
CA VAL A 197 -8.25 9.33 1.60
C VAL A 197 -8.35 10.82 1.27
N ALA A 198 -9.56 11.35 1.12
CA ALA A 198 -9.79 12.76 0.80
C ALA A 198 -9.30 13.68 1.94
N GLN A 199 -9.59 13.34 3.20
CA GLN A 199 -9.17 14.13 4.36
C GLN A 199 -7.64 14.26 4.47
N ARG A 200 -6.89 13.25 4.00
CA ARG A 200 -5.42 13.24 4.01
C ARG A 200 -4.78 13.71 2.69
N GLY A 201 -5.57 14.16 1.73
CA GLY A 201 -5.08 14.65 0.44
C GLY A 201 -4.66 13.55 -0.55
N GLY A 202 -5.05 12.30 -0.32
CA GLY A 202 -4.64 11.17 -1.17
C GLY A 202 -5.21 11.21 -2.59
N LEU A 203 -6.34 11.90 -2.81
CA LEU A 203 -6.91 12.10 -4.15
C LEU A 203 -6.01 13.00 -5.02
N SER A 204 -5.48 14.07 -4.44
CA SER A 204 -4.48 14.92 -5.12
C SER A 204 -3.20 14.14 -5.44
N THR A 205 -2.76 13.24 -4.54
CA THR A 205 -1.62 12.34 -4.82
C THR A 205 -1.89 11.40 -6.00
N ILE A 206 -3.11 10.86 -6.13
CA ILE A 206 -3.49 10.04 -7.29
C ILE A 206 -3.42 10.89 -8.57
N LEU A 207 -4.00 12.09 -8.58
CA LEU A 207 -4.02 12.99 -9.74
C LEU A 207 -2.62 13.46 -10.14
N LYS A 208 -1.75 13.76 -9.16
CA LYS A 208 -0.33 14.05 -9.40
C LYS A 208 0.33 12.87 -10.14
N ASN A 209 0.14 11.66 -9.63
CA ASN A 209 0.69 10.43 -10.22
C ASN A 209 0.11 10.09 -11.61
N VAL A 210 -1.10 10.55 -11.95
CA VAL A 210 -1.64 10.44 -13.32
C VAL A 210 -0.74 11.20 -14.29
N ILE A 211 -0.34 12.43 -13.94
CA ILE A 211 0.49 13.32 -14.78
C ILE A 211 1.95 12.84 -14.84
N ASP A 212 2.43 12.10 -13.84
CA ASP A 212 3.75 11.46 -13.86
C ASP A 212 3.81 10.18 -14.72
N SER A 213 2.68 9.47 -14.87
CA SER A 213 2.67 8.14 -15.46
C SER A 213 2.55 8.14 -16.99
N GLN A 214 3.58 7.64 -17.66
CA GLN A 214 3.61 7.41 -19.12
C GLN A 214 2.95 6.08 -19.56
N LEU A 215 2.53 5.26 -18.60
CA LEU A 215 1.99 3.92 -18.88
C LEU A 215 0.47 3.98 -19.01
N SER A 216 -0.06 3.74 -20.22
CA SER A 216 -1.49 3.92 -20.53
C SER A 216 -2.43 3.21 -19.60
N ARG A 217 -2.20 1.93 -19.32
CA ARG A 217 -3.09 1.15 -18.44
C ARG A 217 -3.07 1.63 -17.00
N ILE A 218 -1.92 2.12 -16.53
CA ILE A 218 -1.79 2.63 -15.16
C ILE A 218 -2.48 3.98 -15.08
N ASN A 219 -2.16 4.89 -16.00
CA ASN A 219 -2.77 6.21 -16.08
C ASN A 219 -4.30 6.12 -16.15
N GLU A 220 -4.83 5.26 -17.02
CA GLU A 220 -6.27 4.97 -17.14
C GLU A 220 -6.87 4.41 -15.84
N ALA A 221 -6.20 3.46 -15.17
CA ALA A 221 -6.68 2.92 -13.90
C ALA A 221 -6.74 3.99 -12.80
N LEU A 222 -5.73 4.87 -12.72
CA LEU A 222 -5.70 5.96 -11.75
C LEU A 222 -6.84 6.95 -11.99
N ILE A 223 -6.99 7.45 -13.22
CA ILE A 223 -8.07 8.41 -13.52
C ILE A 223 -9.46 7.80 -13.36
N THR A 224 -9.62 6.52 -13.68
CA THR A 224 -10.88 5.78 -13.47
C THR A 224 -11.32 5.80 -12.01
N THR A 225 -10.38 5.78 -11.05
CA THR A 225 -10.76 5.87 -9.62
C THR A 225 -11.41 7.22 -9.28
N ILE A 226 -10.84 8.33 -9.78
CA ILE A 226 -11.39 9.67 -9.57
C ILE A 226 -12.76 9.81 -10.25
N LEU A 227 -12.86 9.35 -11.50
CA LEU A 227 -14.10 9.35 -12.27
C LEU A 227 -15.20 8.48 -11.65
N HIS A 228 -14.82 7.38 -10.99
CA HIS A 228 -15.75 6.54 -10.24
C HIS A 228 -16.29 7.29 -9.01
N LEU A 229 -15.44 7.99 -8.26
CA LEU A 229 -15.88 8.80 -7.12
C LEU A 229 -16.83 9.92 -7.55
N LEU A 230 -16.62 10.51 -8.73
CA LEU A 230 -17.52 11.52 -9.29
C LEU A 230 -18.87 10.96 -9.76
N ASN A 231 -19.00 9.65 -9.97
CA ASN A 231 -20.21 9.06 -10.51
C ASN A 231 -21.38 9.05 -9.51
N HIS A 232 -21.12 8.78 -8.23
CA HIS A 232 -22.17 8.68 -7.20
C HIS A 232 -22.25 9.95 -6.32
N PRO A 233 -23.45 10.47 -5.98
CA PRO A 233 -23.58 11.70 -5.17
C PRO A 233 -22.88 11.62 -3.81
N HIS A 234 -22.97 10.49 -3.11
CA HIS A 234 -22.31 10.28 -1.82
C HIS A 234 -20.78 10.31 -1.87
N THR A 235 -20.17 9.99 -3.01
CA THR A 235 -18.70 10.00 -3.17
C THR A 235 -18.22 11.28 -3.86
N ARG A 236 -19.08 11.92 -4.65
CA ARG A 236 -18.78 13.16 -5.37
C ARG A 236 -18.42 14.30 -4.44
N GLN A 237 -19.01 14.36 -3.24
CA GLN A 237 -18.71 15.39 -2.23
C GLN A 237 -17.22 15.45 -1.80
N TYR A 238 -16.47 14.37 -2.00
CA TYR A 238 -15.05 14.30 -1.64
C TYR A 238 -14.12 14.83 -2.73
N VAL A 239 -14.59 14.97 -3.96
CA VAL A 239 -13.80 15.43 -5.11
C VAL A 239 -14.21 16.86 -5.45
N ARG A 240 -13.27 17.80 -5.37
CA ARG A 240 -13.52 19.19 -5.80
C ARG A 240 -13.31 19.28 -7.31
N SER A 241 -14.40 19.09 -8.06
CA SER A 241 -14.37 19.01 -9.53
C SER A 241 -13.65 20.19 -10.19
N ASP A 242 -13.86 21.40 -9.66
CA ASP A 242 -13.33 22.65 -10.22
C ASP A 242 -11.82 22.85 -10.01
N VAL A 243 -11.17 22.05 -9.17
CA VAL A 243 -9.72 22.22 -8.90
C VAL A 243 -8.97 20.93 -9.18
N GLU A 244 -9.53 19.79 -8.80
CA GLU A 244 -8.85 18.50 -8.91
C GLU A 244 -8.81 17.98 -10.34
N LEU A 245 -9.89 18.16 -11.13
CA LEU A 245 -9.92 17.68 -12.52
C LEU A 245 -9.15 18.60 -13.47
N GLU A 246 -9.10 19.91 -13.17
CA GLU A 246 -8.29 20.89 -13.89
C GLU A 246 -6.79 20.57 -13.85
N GLN A 247 -6.30 19.90 -12.79
CA GLN A 247 -4.88 19.50 -12.70
C GLN A 247 -4.44 18.67 -13.91
N ILE A 248 -5.34 17.87 -14.48
CA ILE A 248 -5.04 17.05 -15.65
C ILE A 248 -4.91 17.92 -16.91
N LEU A 249 -5.65 19.02 -16.98
CA LEU A 249 -5.59 19.99 -18.08
C LEU A 249 -4.43 20.99 -17.93
N ALA A 250 -3.93 21.19 -16.71
CA ALA A 250 -2.89 22.17 -16.38
C ALA A 250 -1.66 22.16 -17.31
N PRO A 251 -1.13 21.00 -17.76
CA PRO A 251 -0.03 21.00 -18.73
C PRO A 251 -0.34 21.70 -20.06
N TYR A 252 -1.61 21.74 -20.47
CA TYR A 252 -2.08 22.38 -21.70
C TYR A 252 -2.55 23.83 -21.48
N THR A 253 -3.13 24.15 -20.32
CA THR A 253 -3.68 25.48 -20.04
C THR A 253 -2.62 26.46 -19.51
N ASP A 254 -1.62 25.97 -18.77
CA ASP A 254 -0.52 26.80 -18.27
C ASP A 254 0.73 26.66 -19.15
N PHE A 255 1.07 27.74 -19.87
CA PHE A 255 2.24 27.80 -20.75
C PHE A 255 3.56 27.54 -20.01
N HIS A 256 3.63 27.92 -18.73
CA HIS A 256 4.79 27.80 -17.86
C HIS A 256 4.65 26.70 -16.80
N TYR A 257 3.75 25.74 -17.04
CA TYR A 257 3.47 24.65 -16.10
C TYR A 257 4.74 23.94 -15.61
N ARG A 258 4.91 23.91 -14.28
CA ARG A 258 5.95 23.13 -13.59
C ARG A 258 5.31 22.17 -12.61
N HIS A 259 5.36 20.89 -12.95
CA HIS A 259 4.80 19.83 -12.10
C HIS A 259 5.63 19.55 -10.85
N ASN A 260 6.95 19.65 -10.96
CA ASN A 260 7.87 19.42 -9.87
C ASN A 260 8.86 20.60 -9.78
N PRO A 261 8.98 21.27 -8.62
CA PRO A 261 9.80 22.48 -8.50
C PRO A 261 11.31 22.21 -8.64
N GLU A 262 11.74 20.97 -8.41
CA GLU A 262 13.16 20.57 -8.41
C GLU A 262 13.65 19.96 -9.74
N THR A 263 12.82 19.96 -10.79
CA THR A 263 13.24 19.41 -12.09
C THR A 263 14.40 20.22 -12.69
N ALA A 264 15.51 19.56 -13.01
CA ALA A 264 16.69 20.19 -13.61
C ALA A 264 16.37 20.84 -14.97
N GLU A 265 16.91 22.04 -15.21
CA GLU A 265 16.62 22.84 -16.41
C GLU A 265 16.93 22.10 -17.72
N ALA A 266 17.95 21.24 -17.72
CA ALA A 266 18.34 20.42 -18.87
C ALA A 266 17.27 19.41 -19.31
N GLN A 267 16.35 19.02 -18.42
CA GLN A 267 15.31 18.01 -18.67
C GLN A 267 13.93 18.61 -18.93
N LEU A 268 13.78 19.95 -18.89
CA LEU A 268 12.48 20.62 -18.98
C LEU A 268 11.70 20.28 -20.26
N LYS A 269 12.39 20.14 -21.40
CA LYS A 269 11.73 19.83 -22.67
C LYS A 269 11.17 18.40 -22.70
N GLU A 270 11.94 17.44 -22.20
CA GLU A 270 11.53 16.04 -22.12
C GLU A 270 10.45 15.83 -21.05
N ASP A 271 10.59 16.46 -19.88
CA ASP A 271 9.57 16.43 -18.82
C ASP A 271 8.25 17.05 -19.30
N LYS A 272 8.31 18.18 -20.02
CA LYS A 272 7.13 18.79 -20.64
C LYS A 272 6.46 17.86 -21.66
N GLN A 273 7.23 17.20 -22.52
CA GLN A 273 6.68 16.22 -23.47
C GLN A 273 6.05 15.01 -22.76
N ALA A 274 6.69 14.51 -21.71
CA ALA A 274 6.16 13.44 -20.87
C ALA A 274 4.84 13.86 -20.21
N ARG A 275 4.74 15.10 -19.69
CA ARG A 275 3.53 15.62 -19.05
C ARG A 275 2.39 15.77 -20.05
N PHE A 276 2.68 16.26 -21.24
CA PHE A 276 1.69 16.31 -22.32
C PHE A 276 1.18 14.92 -22.69
N LEU A 277 2.06 13.93 -22.81
CA LEU A 277 1.65 12.57 -23.14
C LEU A 277 0.74 11.97 -22.06
N ALA A 278 1.14 12.09 -20.78
CA ALA A 278 0.35 11.61 -19.65
C ALA A 278 -1.01 12.32 -19.51
N SER A 279 -1.03 13.64 -19.67
CA SER A 279 -2.25 14.45 -19.67
C SER A 279 -3.17 14.07 -20.83
N LYS A 280 -2.66 13.97 -22.06
CA LYS A 280 -3.43 13.50 -23.23
C LYS A 280 -4.11 12.16 -22.96
N MET A 281 -3.37 11.22 -22.37
CA MET A 281 -3.89 9.88 -22.07
C MET A 281 -5.01 9.92 -21.03
N ALA A 282 -4.83 10.72 -19.98
CA ALA A 282 -5.83 10.91 -18.93
C ALA A 282 -7.11 11.59 -19.45
N ILE A 283 -6.97 12.63 -20.29
CA ILE A 283 -8.09 13.34 -20.93
C ILE A 283 -8.88 12.38 -21.82
N VAL A 284 -8.19 11.65 -22.70
CA VAL A 284 -8.83 10.68 -23.59
C VAL A 284 -9.51 9.55 -22.81
N ALA A 285 -8.92 9.08 -21.70
CA ALA A 285 -9.56 8.10 -20.82
C ALA A 285 -10.79 8.67 -20.13
N ALA A 286 -10.77 9.93 -19.68
CA ALA A 286 -11.91 10.57 -19.05
C ALA A 286 -13.09 10.77 -20.01
N PHE A 287 -12.83 11.17 -21.25
CA PHE A 287 -13.86 11.26 -22.31
C PHE A 287 -14.44 9.90 -22.74
N ARG A 288 -13.92 8.77 -22.25
CA ARG A 288 -14.56 7.45 -22.44
C ARG A 288 -15.56 7.11 -21.35
N SER A 289 -15.72 7.99 -20.35
CA SER A 289 -16.61 7.79 -19.22
C SER A 289 -17.68 8.88 -19.17
N TRP A 290 -18.92 8.49 -18.87
CA TRP A 290 -20.03 9.44 -18.71
C TRP A 290 -19.78 10.47 -17.61
N SER A 291 -19.16 10.07 -16.49
CA SER A 291 -18.84 11.00 -15.40
C SER A 291 -17.79 12.03 -15.83
N GLY A 292 -16.81 11.61 -16.63
CA GLY A 292 -15.82 12.51 -17.22
C GLY A 292 -16.46 13.48 -18.21
N GLU A 293 -17.22 12.97 -19.19
CA GLU A 293 -17.92 13.81 -20.17
C GLU A 293 -18.79 14.88 -19.51
N CYS A 294 -19.64 14.49 -18.55
CA CYS A 294 -20.51 15.43 -17.82
C CYS A 294 -19.70 16.48 -17.04
N CYS A 295 -18.64 16.07 -16.33
CA CYS A 295 -17.81 17.00 -15.55
C CYS A 295 -17.02 17.97 -16.45
N PHE A 296 -16.41 17.48 -17.54
CA PHE A 296 -15.67 18.32 -18.48
C PHE A 296 -16.59 19.29 -19.23
N LEU A 297 -17.81 18.85 -19.61
CA LEU A 297 -18.80 19.73 -20.23
C LEU A 297 -19.25 20.83 -19.26
N SER A 298 -19.46 20.53 -17.97
CA SER A 298 -19.77 21.55 -16.97
C SER A 298 -18.62 22.54 -16.74
N LEU A 299 -17.37 22.06 -16.72
CA LEU A 299 -16.17 22.89 -16.61
C LEU A 299 -16.02 23.82 -17.82
N LEU A 300 -16.16 23.28 -19.04
CA LEU A 300 -16.11 24.06 -20.28
C LEU A 300 -17.24 25.09 -20.35
N HIS A 301 -18.44 24.78 -19.84
CA HIS A 301 -19.54 25.74 -19.82
C HIS A 301 -19.30 26.90 -18.82
N ILE A 302 -18.52 26.68 -17.77
CA ILE A 302 -18.07 27.71 -16.81
C ILE A 302 -16.93 28.53 -17.42
N GLU A 303 -15.93 27.90 -18.04
CA GLU A 303 -14.81 28.62 -18.67
C GLU A 303 -15.23 29.42 -19.91
N VAL A 304 -16.17 28.92 -20.74
CA VAL A 304 -16.73 29.69 -21.86
C VAL A 304 -17.49 30.93 -21.35
N PHE A 305 -18.11 30.85 -20.18
CA PHE A 305 -18.74 32.01 -19.54
C PHE A 305 -17.70 33.02 -19.03
N PHE A 306 -16.56 32.54 -18.53
CA PHE A 306 -15.46 33.39 -18.05
C PHE A 306 -14.69 34.06 -19.21
N PHE A 307 -14.48 33.34 -20.32
CA PHE A 307 -13.83 33.88 -21.52
C PHE A 307 -14.69 34.91 -22.27
N PHE A 308 -16.01 34.92 -22.05
CA PHE A 308 -16.91 35.95 -22.59
C PHE A 308 -17.03 37.19 -21.69
N PHE A 309 -16.45 37.18 -20.48
CA PHE A 309 -16.54 38.26 -19.49
C PHE A 309 -15.21 38.95 -19.15
N ILE A 310 -14.14 38.66 -19.91
CA ILE A 310 -12.87 39.41 -19.92
C ILE A 310 -12.72 40.08 -21.29
#